data_AF-A6DK16-F1
#
_entry.id   AF-A6DK16-F1
#
_cell.length_a   1.000
_cell.length_b   1.000
_cell.length_c   1.000
_cell.angle_alpha   90.00
_cell.angle_beta   90.00
_cell.angle_gamma   90.00
#
_symmetry.space_group_name_H-M   'P 1'
#
loop_
_entity.id
_entity.type
_entity.pdbx_description
1 polymer ?
#
loop_
_entity_poly.entity_id
_entity_poly.type
_entity_poly.pdbx_seq_one_letter_code
_entity_poly.pdbx_strand_id
1 'polypeptide(L)'
;MIKHFVKKLTLLSTLSLLPLAADSEANSWPMSGGPEGNWQVTTDQHVPTEWSVRTGKNVKWRTELPEGGQSGIAVWGDKLFLTINPELDTPPFDQITSDLDKAQKAYDTHKELVINKIKDAPTYLEKTTALSQAQKTWDDFFAKRSKKMPKNQIERSRKRLLSSTDEGKALRKAEHNVRVFIHNSDKQLKALDAELSKNLKYFKTTGSSPDITLICLDSNNGKILWQKPVKGLMSSGYHYGFSDSTTPCPTSDGKHVWAINASGGMACFDLEGNEVWSRTWMPTGGRPFNKQFDSIMTASSILNVEPPEKGDTTRNPEWNYIRALDKTTGKTLWVCKDAITHYNAPVLGKMADGTQAVLIGRGGPHGVPERPVGLSMVSLDSKNAGEILWQWEPKDDNKTSGWGALSTQHWDKGRAYWFNNPAQISHISIDSTTGKEINQLPLNTMDRYIYDTETSKYKVELNSELRRQDQSRHCNIIVGDHALYLMRYAPFVVRHNTKTGKTEALELPTELIREKGKDDQWLYQTKEMNDGLNSKGQRHAGDSRTRGDGFQKCFLGSPTAVNGKVYFTSALGLTYVIDAKAPVLNKKALIAVNDLGAKGKTWTVGSLSYANGKIYHRDLKAVICVE
;
A
#
# COMPACT_ATOMS: atom_id res chain seq x y z
N MET A 1 -88.77 -17.39 -6.93
CA MET A 1 -87.68 -17.43 -5.93
C MET A 1 -86.43 -17.98 -6.61
N ILE A 2 -85.49 -17.09 -6.93
CA ILE A 2 -84.31 -17.35 -7.78
C ILE A 2 -83.21 -17.99 -6.92
N LYS A 3 -82.81 -19.24 -7.22
CA LYS A 3 -81.65 -19.90 -6.59
C LYS A 3 -80.40 -19.66 -7.45
N HIS A 4 -79.43 -18.96 -6.88
CA HIS A 4 -78.16 -18.63 -7.49
C HIS A 4 -77.19 -19.82 -7.47
N PHE A 5 -76.62 -20.15 -8.63
CA PHE A 5 -75.49 -21.06 -8.80
C PHE A 5 -74.18 -20.29 -8.59
N VAL A 6 -73.38 -20.67 -7.59
CA VAL A 6 -72.01 -20.15 -7.41
C VAL A 6 -71.02 -21.16 -8.00
N LYS A 7 -70.34 -20.78 -9.09
CA LYS A 7 -69.19 -21.50 -9.64
C LYS A 7 -67.97 -21.27 -8.73
N LYS A 8 -67.36 -22.35 -8.22
CA LYS A 8 -66.03 -22.32 -7.61
C LYS A 8 -64.98 -22.12 -8.70
N LEU A 9 -64.23 -21.02 -8.63
CA LEU A 9 -63.05 -20.76 -9.46
C LEU A 9 -61.81 -21.19 -8.67
N THR A 10 -61.16 -22.27 -9.07
CA THR A 10 -59.90 -22.74 -8.49
C THR A 10 -58.76 -21.91 -9.09
N LEU A 11 -58.17 -21.02 -8.30
CA LEU A 11 -57.01 -20.23 -8.71
C LEU A 11 -55.76 -21.12 -8.63
N LEU A 12 -55.25 -21.61 -9.76
CA LEU A 12 -53.91 -22.21 -9.83
C LEU A 12 -52.88 -21.07 -9.72
N SER A 13 -52.22 -20.95 -8.56
CA SER A 13 -51.04 -20.13 -8.40
C SER A 13 -49.85 -20.80 -9.09
N THR A 14 -49.53 -20.36 -10.31
CA THR A 14 -48.25 -20.67 -10.96
C THR A 14 -47.14 -19.97 -10.20
N LEU A 15 -46.42 -20.73 -9.36
CA LEU A 15 -45.19 -20.29 -8.72
C LEU A 15 -44.13 -20.13 -9.82
N SER A 16 -43.93 -18.90 -10.30
CA SER A 16 -42.81 -18.56 -11.17
C SER A 16 -41.51 -18.74 -10.37
N LEU A 17 -40.79 -19.85 -10.60
CA LEU A 17 -39.40 -19.96 -10.19
C LEU A 17 -38.61 -18.87 -10.91
N LEU A 18 -38.29 -17.79 -10.18
CA LEU A 18 -37.18 -16.92 -10.53
C LEU A 18 -35.91 -17.79 -10.54
N PRO A 19 -35.08 -17.74 -11.58
CA PRO A 19 -33.81 -18.45 -11.56
C PRO A 19 -33.00 -17.91 -10.38
N LEU A 20 -32.63 -18.79 -9.43
CA LEU A 20 -31.62 -18.47 -8.43
C LEU A 20 -30.35 -18.04 -9.18
N ALA A 21 -29.80 -16.90 -8.77
CA ALA A 21 -28.60 -16.29 -9.32
C ALA A 21 -27.40 -17.26 -9.34
N ALA A 22 -27.26 -18.03 -10.41
CA ALA A 22 -26.05 -18.75 -10.75
C ALA A 22 -25.00 -17.82 -11.40
N ASP A 23 -25.37 -16.57 -11.71
CA ASP A 23 -24.52 -15.58 -12.37
C ASP A 23 -23.59 -14.79 -11.42
N SER A 24 -23.71 -14.94 -10.09
CA SER A 24 -22.97 -14.09 -9.15
C SER A 24 -21.48 -14.46 -9.01
N GLU A 25 -21.11 -15.73 -9.15
CA GLU A 25 -19.73 -16.17 -8.91
C GLU A 25 -18.80 -15.83 -10.08
N ALA A 26 -19.27 -16.00 -11.32
CA ALA A 26 -18.48 -15.78 -12.54
C ALA A 26 -18.00 -14.33 -12.75
N ASN A 27 -18.61 -13.37 -12.06
CA ASN A 27 -18.36 -11.93 -12.21
C ASN A 27 -17.90 -11.24 -10.92
N SER A 28 -17.49 -12.02 -9.92
CA SER A 28 -17.03 -11.52 -8.63
C SER A 28 -15.52 -11.29 -8.59
N TRP A 29 -15.08 -10.41 -7.69
CA TRP A 29 -13.68 -10.23 -7.32
C TRP A 29 -13.52 -10.54 -5.84
N PRO A 30 -13.47 -11.83 -5.47
CA PRO A 30 -13.74 -12.26 -4.10
C PRO A 30 -12.62 -11.94 -3.11
N MET A 31 -11.39 -11.74 -3.56
CA MET A 31 -10.18 -11.52 -2.74
C MET A 31 -9.17 -10.63 -3.49
N SER A 32 -8.05 -10.25 -2.85
CA SER A 32 -7.04 -9.35 -3.44
C SER A 32 -6.64 -9.73 -4.87
N GLY A 33 -6.24 -10.99 -5.08
CA GLY A 33 -5.83 -11.52 -6.38
C GLY A 33 -6.97 -11.85 -7.34
N GLY A 34 -8.21 -11.43 -7.05
CA GLY A 34 -9.37 -11.78 -7.87
C GLY A 34 -9.76 -13.26 -7.77
N PRO A 35 -10.60 -13.76 -8.69
CA PRO A 35 -11.22 -15.09 -8.57
C PRO A 35 -10.22 -16.25 -8.57
N GLU A 36 -9.11 -16.13 -9.31
CA GLU A 36 -8.06 -17.16 -9.38
C GLU A 36 -6.81 -16.81 -8.57
N GLY A 37 -6.82 -15.70 -7.80
CA GLY A 37 -5.75 -15.33 -6.88
C GLY A 37 -4.43 -14.88 -7.54
N ASN A 38 -4.50 -14.42 -8.79
CA ASN A 38 -3.35 -14.01 -9.60
C ASN A 38 -3.49 -12.62 -10.25
N TRP A 39 -4.47 -11.83 -9.79
CA TRP A 39 -4.85 -10.49 -10.27
C TRP A 39 -5.29 -10.44 -11.74
N GLN A 40 -5.74 -11.57 -12.30
CA GLN A 40 -6.10 -11.66 -13.71
C GLN A 40 -7.49 -12.26 -13.92
N VAL A 41 -8.18 -11.76 -14.94
CA VAL A 41 -9.44 -12.33 -15.42
C VAL A 41 -9.54 -12.22 -16.94
N THR A 42 -10.15 -13.23 -17.55
CA THR A 42 -10.60 -13.20 -18.95
C THR A 42 -12.12 -13.24 -18.95
N THR A 43 -12.75 -12.36 -19.71
CA THR A 43 -14.20 -12.14 -19.70
C THR A 43 -14.71 -11.65 -21.05
N ASP A 44 -15.98 -11.91 -21.34
CA ASP A 44 -16.73 -11.36 -22.48
C ASP A 44 -17.46 -10.05 -22.14
N GLN A 45 -17.48 -9.66 -20.87
CA GLN A 45 -18.10 -8.43 -20.40
C GLN A 45 -17.37 -7.17 -20.89
N HIS A 46 -18.05 -6.02 -20.76
CA HIS A 46 -17.42 -4.73 -21.00
C HIS A 46 -16.20 -4.55 -20.08
N VAL A 47 -15.11 -4.04 -20.64
CA VAL A 47 -13.86 -3.78 -19.93
C VAL A 47 -13.55 -2.28 -20.05
N PRO A 48 -13.81 -1.48 -19.00
CA PRO A 48 -13.56 -0.04 -19.06
C PRO A 48 -12.08 0.26 -19.26
N THR A 49 -11.76 1.07 -20.26
CA THR A 49 -10.37 1.52 -20.55
C THR A 49 -10.17 3.00 -20.32
N GLU A 50 -11.24 3.80 -20.37
CA GLU A 50 -11.18 5.26 -20.27
C GLU A 50 -12.16 5.78 -19.23
N TRP A 51 -11.71 6.66 -18.33
CA TRP A 51 -12.52 7.35 -17.35
C TRP A 51 -11.80 8.59 -16.77
N SER A 52 -12.57 9.40 -16.06
CA SER A 52 -12.07 10.61 -15.38
C SER A 52 -12.95 10.94 -14.19
N VAL A 53 -12.41 10.81 -12.98
CA VAL A 53 -13.13 11.28 -11.79
C VAL A 53 -13.15 12.81 -11.74
N ARG A 54 -12.11 13.49 -12.22
CA ARG A 54 -12.09 14.97 -12.33
C ARG A 54 -13.25 15.52 -13.16
N THR A 55 -13.66 14.84 -14.23
CA THR A 55 -14.69 15.33 -15.16
C THR A 55 -16.01 14.54 -15.10
N GLY A 56 -16.05 13.43 -14.37
CA GLY A 56 -17.19 12.51 -14.31
C GLY A 56 -17.33 11.56 -15.52
N LYS A 57 -16.36 11.53 -16.45
CA LYS A 57 -16.39 10.62 -17.61
C LYS A 57 -16.35 9.17 -17.13
N ASN A 58 -17.36 8.39 -17.51
CA ASN A 58 -17.48 6.94 -17.21
C ASN A 58 -17.39 6.62 -15.71
N VAL A 59 -17.85 7.55 -14.85
CA VAL A 59 -17.95 7.34 -13.40
C VAL A 59 -19.41 7.11 -13.05
N LYS A 60 -19.74 5.90 -12.60
CA LYS A 60 -21.09 5.52 -12.17
C LYS A 60 -21.46 6.21 -10.86
N TRP A 61 -20.58 6.09 -9.88
CA TRP A 61 -20.74 6.70 -8.56
C TRP A 61 -19.38 6.88 -7.88
N ARG A 62 -19.37 7.77 -6.88
CA ARG A 62 -18.23 8.03 -5.99
C ARG A 62 -18.77 8.22 -4.58
N THR A 63 -18.25 7.45 -3.64
CA THR A 63 -18.67 7.50 -2.22
C THR A 63 -17.50 7.95 -1.37
N GLU A 64 -17.70 9.03 -0.60
CA GLU A 64 -16.73 9.51 0.37
C GLU A 64 -16.55 8.51 1.52
N LEU A 65 -15.30 8.29 1.91
CA LEU A 65 -14.95 7.40 3.02
C LEU A 65 -14.86 8.19 4.34
N PRO A 66 -15.25 7.60 5.48
CA PRO A 66 -15.09 8.23 6.80
C PRO A 66 -13.61 8.46 7.19
N GLU A 67 -12.73 7.58 6.71
CA GLU A 67 -11.26 7.66 6.87
C GLU A 67 -10.56 6.90 5.73
N GLY A 68 -9.28 7.18 5.53
CA GLY A 68 -8.41 6.51 4.58
C GLY A 68 -8.01 5.08 4.96
N GLY A 69 -7.20 4.46 4.11
CA GLY A 69 -6.73 3.08 4.23
C GLY A 69 -6.05 2.65 2.93
N GLN A 70 -5.58 1.41 2.88
CA GLN A 70 -4.72 0.90 1.82
C GLN A 70 -5.19 -0.43 1.22
N SER A 71 -6.30 -1.00 1.71
CA SER A 71 -6.81 -2.28 1.24
C SER A 71 -7.16 -2.28 -0.24
N GLY A 72 -7.10 -3.45 -0.87
CA GLY A 72 -7.90 -3.73 -2.07
C GLY A 72 -9.40 -3.74 -1.78
N ILE A 73 -10.19 -4.07 -2.81
CA ILE A 73 -11.64 -4.15 -2.72
C ILE A 73 -12.10 -5.56 -3.10
N ALA A 74 -12.86 -6.22 -2.24
CA ALA A 74 -13.59 -7.44 -2.61
C ALA A 74 -15.00 -7.09 -3.08
N VAL A 75 -15.46 -7.76 -4.14
CA VAL A 75 -16.80 -7.56 -4.70
C VAL A 75 -17.46 -8.92 -4.89
N TRP A 76 -18.65 -9.08 -4.33
CA TRP A 76 -19.49 -10.26 -4.54
C TRP A 76 -20.94 -9.84 -4.75
N GLY A 77 -21.49 -10.15 -5.93
CA GLY A 77 -22.84 -9.74 -6.30
C GLY A 77 -23.03 -8.22 -6.21
N ASP A 78 -23.99 -7.79 -5.40
CA ASP A 78 -24.34 -6.40 -5.15
C ASP A 78 -23.57 -5.77 -3.96
N LYS A 79 -22.61 -6.48 -3.38
CA LYS A 79 -21.83 -6.01 -2.22
C LYS A 79 -20.37 -5.80 -2.54
N LEU A 80 -19.81 -4.79 -1.89
CA LEU A 80 -18.42 -4.38 -1.98
C LEU A 80 -17.85 -4.26 -0.56
N PHE A 81 -16.65 -4.77 -0.34
CA PHE A 81 -15.97 -4.80 0.96
C PHE A 81 -14.56 -4.24 0.87
N LEU A 82 -14.21 -3.37 1.82
CA LEU A 82 -12.87 -2.81 1.98
C LEU A 82 -12.61 -2.44 3.45
N THR A 83 -11.37 -2.16 3.81
CA THR A 83 -11.02 -1.71 5.16
C THR A 83 -10.44 -0.29 5.17
N ILE A 84 -10.74 0.42 6.25
CA ILE A 84 -10.24 1.75 6.55
C ILE A 84 -9.61 1.77 7.94
N ASN A 85 -8.80 2.79 8.18
CA ASN A 85 -8.30 3.09 9.51
C ASN A 85 -9.46 3.65 10.37
N PRO A 86 -9.46 3.45 11.70
CA PRO A 86 -10.46 4.08 12.57
C PRO A 86 -10.36 5.60 12.55
N GLU A 87 -11.50 6.27 12.61
CA GLU A 87 -11.56 7.73 12.65
C GLU A 87 -10.84 8.30 13.89
N LEU A 88 -10.24 9.48 13.73
CA LEU A 88 -9.62 10.23 14.82
C LEU A 88 -10.33 11.57 15.01
N ASP A 89 -10.54 11.92 16.28
CA ASP A 89 -11.09 13.21 16.67
C ASP A 89 -9.98 14.29 16.62
N THR A 90 -9.74 14.81 15.43
CA THR A 90 -8.77 15.89 15.17
C THR A 90 -9.40 16.96 14.28
N PRO A 91 -9.11 18.26 14.46
CA PRO A 91 -9.56 19.28 13.52
C PRO A 91 -8.94 19.10 12.13
N PRO A 92 -9.54 19.70 11.08
CA PRO A 92 -8.91 19.83 9.77
C PRO A 92 -7.52 20.47 9.84
N PHE A 93 -6.63 20.07 8.93
CA PHE A 93 -5.21 20.45 9.00
C PHE A 93 -4.97 21.94 8.73
N ASP A 94 -5.82 22.58 7.93
CA ASP A 94 -5.79 24.02 7.68
C ASP A 94 -6.16 24.83 8.94
N GLN A 95 -7.18 24.39 9.69
CA GLN A 95 -7.53 24.96 10.98
C GLN A 95 -6.36 24.82 11.97
N ILE A 96 -5.77 23.62 12.09
CA ILE A 96 -4.59 23.39 12.95
C ILE A 96 -3.44 24.34 12.57
N THR A 97 -3.21 24.54 11.27
CA THR A 97 -2.14 25.42 10.77
C THR A 97 -2.44 26.88 11.10
N SER A 98 -3.69 27.33 10.92
CA SER A 98 -4.12 28.69 11.25
C SER A 98 -4.02 28.98 12.75
N ASP A 99 -4.46 28.05 13.59
CA ASP A 99 -4.43 28.21 15.04
C ASP A 99 -3.01 28.18 15.58
N LEU A 100 -2.13 27.36 14.97
CA LEU A 100 -0.69 27.37 15.27
C LEU A 100 -0.05 28.71 14.92
N ASP A 101 -0.32 29.27 13.75
CA ASP A 101 0.23 30.58 13.33
C ASP A 101 -0.22 31.71 14.28
N LYS A 102 -1.52 31.75 14.62
CA LYS A 102 -2.06 32.71 15.60
C LYS A 102 -1.39 32.57 16.97
N ALA A 103 -1.29 31.34 17.48
CA ALA A 103 -0.67 31.08 18.78
C ALA A 103 0.83 31.45 18.78
N GLN A 104 1.55 31.16 17.69
CA GLN A 104 2.96 31.51 17.54
C GLN A 104 3.13 33.04 17.52
N LYS A 105 2.33 33.75 16.73
CA LYS A 105 2.37 35.22 16.66
C LYS A 105 2.05 35.87 18.01
N ALA A 106 1.03 35.39 18.72
CA ALA A 106 0.65 35.90 20.04
C ALA A 106 1.77 35.65 21.07
N TYR A 107 2.35 34.44 21.06
CA TYR A 107 3.48 34.08 21.92
C TYR A 107 4.70 34.95 21.64
N ASP A 108 5.12 35.11 20.38
CA ASP A 108 6.32 35.88 20.03
C ASP A 108 6.17 37.36 20.38
N THR A 109 5.02 37.95 20.03
CA THR A 109 4.71 39.36 20.35
C THR A 109 4.77 39.60 21.87
N HIS A 110 4.12 38.74 22.65
CA HIS A 110 4.09 38.90 24.11
C HIS A 110 5.44 38.59 24.76
N LYS A 111 6.18 37.60 24.23
CA LYS A 111 7.53 37.27 24.68
C LYS A 111 8.49 38.45 24.51
N GLU A 112 8.43 39.15 23.38
CA GLU A 112 9.23 40.36 23.15
C GLU A 112 8.90 41.46 24.16
N LEU A 113 7.61 41.68 24.45
CA LEU A 113 7.20 42.64 25.49
C LEU A 113 7.74 42.26 26.87
N VAL A 114 7.68 40.97 27.24
CA VAL A 114 8.23 40.47 28.51
C VAL A 114 9.74 40.65 28.56
N ILE A 115 10.46 40.28 27.49
CA ILE A 115 11.92 40.49 27.39
C ILE A 115 12.25 41.97 27.56
N ASN A 116 11.56 42.87 26.86
CA ASN A 116 11.78 44.31 26.98
C ASN A 116 11.58 44.85 28.40
N LYS A 117 10.70 44.23 29.20
CA LYS A 117 10.49 44.58 30.62
C LYS A 117 11.59 44.05 31.55
N ILE A 118 12.17 42.89 31.25
CA ILE A 118 13.13 42.21 32.15
C ILE A 118 14.58 42.29 31.68
N LYS A 119 14.86 42.85 30.50
CA LYS A 119 16.19 42.85 29.86
C LYS A 119 17.30 43.45 30.72
N ASP A 120 16.95 44.39 31.59
CA ASP A 120 17.89 45.09 32.46
C ASP A 120 17.95 44.47 33.88
N ALA A 121 17.17 43.42 34.15
CA ALA A 121 17.18 42.73 35.43
C ALA A 121 18.51 41.97 35.63
N PRO A 122 19.18 42.07 36.79
CA PRO A 122 20.48 41.42 37.03
C PRO A 122 20.47 39.91 36.74
N THR A 123 19.41 39.21 37.16
CA THR A 123 19.24 37.78 36.93
C THR A 123 19.01 37.40 35.48
N TYR A 124 18.43 38.30 34.66
CA TYR A 124 18.29 38.09 33.22
C TYR A 124 19.65 38.22 32.54
N LEU A 125 20.36 39.32 32.84
CA LEU A 125 21.71 39.59 32.32
C LEU A 125 22.67 38.44 32.65
N GLU A 126 22.70 37.97 33.90
CA GLU A 126 23.50 36.82 34.32
C GLU A 126 23.26 35.58 33.44
N LYS A 127 21.99 35.21 33.24
CA LYS A 127 21.62 34.02 32.44
C LYS A 127 21.94 34.20 30.97
N THR A 128 21.72 35.40 30.40
CA THR A 128 22.06 35.67 29.00
C THR A 128 23.57 35.69 28.75
N THR A 129 24.36 36.22 29.69
CA THR A 129 25.84 36.13 29.64
C THR A 129 26.30 34.67 29.69
N ALA A 130 25.72 33.85 30.56
CA ALA A 130 26.02 32.42 30.61
C ALA A 130 25.65 31.70 29.29
N LEU A 131 24.53 32.06 28.67
CA LEU A 131 24.13 31.56 27.35
C LEU A 131 25.12 31.97 26.26
N SER A 132 25.51 33.25 26.20
CA SER A 132 26.50 33.73 25.23
C SER A 132 27.85 33.02 25.38
N GLN A 133 28.29 32.79 26.62
CA GLN A 133 29.53 32.04 26.88
C GLN A 133 29.42 30.58 26.42
N ALA A 134 28.31 29.90 26.73
CA ALA A 134 28.07 28.53 26.30
C ALA A 134 27.97 28.40 24.77
N GLN A 135 27.32 29.37 24.11
CA GLN A 135 27.22 29.44 22.64
C GLN A 135 28.61 29.58 22.01
N LYS A 136 29.45 30.48 22.53
CA LYS A 136 30.83 30.63 22.05
C LYS A 136 31.62 29.33 22.20
N THR A 137 31.55 28.69 23.37
CA THR A 137 32.22 27.40 23.62
C THR A 137 31.74 26.32 22.64
N TRP A 138 30.43 26.24 22.38
CA TRP A 138 29.87 25.31 21.41
C TRP A 138 30.32 25.60 19.97
N ASP A 139 30.31 26.86 19.54
CA ASP A 139 30.72 27.23 18.19
C ASP A 139 32.21 26.96 17.96
N ASP A 140 33.07 27.26 18.93
CA ASP A 140 34.50 26.94 18.88
C ASP A 140 34.74 25.42 18.81
N PHE A 141 34.02 24.66 19.62
CA PHE A 141 34.05 23.19 19.60
C PHE A 141 33.61 22.66 18.23
N PHE A 142 32.47 23.10 17.74
CA PHE A 142 31.88 22.60 16.51
C PHE A 142 32.68 23.03 15.27
N ALA A 143 33.25 24.24 15.25
CA ALA A 143 34.15 24.70 14.20
C ALA A 143 35.41 23.83 14.11
N LYS A 144 36.01 23.44 15.25
CA LYS A 144 37.16 22.51 15.27
C LYS A 144 36.77 21.11 14.79
N ARG A 145 35.61 20.63 15.21
CA ARG A 145 35.14 19.26 14.88
C ARG A 145 34.71 19.13 13.41
N SER A 146 34.03 20.14 12.87
CA SER A 146 33.52 20.16 11.48
C SER A 146 34.63 20.20 10.44
N LYS A 147 35.79 20.80 10.73
CA LYS A 147 36.99 20.76 9.85
C LYS A 147 37.46 19.33 9.53
N LYS A 148 37.14 18.36 10.39
CA LYS A 148 37.52 16.96 10.24
C LYS A 148 36.40 16.08 9.66
N MET A 149 35.32 16.69 9.17
CA MET A 149 34.13 15.97 8.68
C MET A 149 33.93 16.15 7.18
N PRO A 150 33.39 15.13 6.49
CA PRO A 150 32.86 15.30 5.14
C PRO A 150 31.75 16.36 5.10
N LYS A 151 31.77 17.26 4.10
CA LYS A 151 30.81 18.38 3.98
C LYS A 151 29.35 17.93 4.09
N ASN A 152 29.00 16.80 3.48
CA ASN A 152 27.64 16.23 3.49
C ASN A 152 27.20 15.65 4.87
N GLN A 153 28.09 15.55 5.85
CA GLN A 153 27.80 15.02 7.19
C GLN A 153 27.81 16.08 8.30
N ILE A 154 28.28 17.31 8.01
CA ILE A 154 28.46 18.36 9.01
C ILE A 154 27.14 18.67 9.73
N GLU A 155 26.06 18.93 8.97
CA GLU A 155 24.78 19.34 9.56
C GLU A 155 24.14 18.24 10.42
N ARG A 156 24.12 17.00 9.92
CA ARG A 156 23.64 15.83 10.70
C ARG A 156 24.45 15.63 11.97
N SER A 157 25.76 15.82 11.90
CA SER A 157 26.66 15.68 13.04
C SER A 157 26.47 16.79 14.06
N ARG A 158 26.13 18.02 13.64
CA ARG A 158 25.85 19.16 14.52
C ARG A 158 24.77 18.83 15.54
N LYS A 159 23.61 18.37 15.06
CA LYS A 159 22.47 18.02 15.91
C LYS A 159 22.80 16.91 16.91
N ARG A 160 23.51 15.86 16.47
CA ARG A 160 23.94 14.77 17.34
C ARG A 160 24.89 15.27 18.43
N LEU A 161 25.92 16.00 18.04
CA LEU A 161 26.94 16.53 18.95
C LEU A 161 26.33 17.47 19.99
N LEU A 162 25.33 18.27 19.61
CA LEU A 162 24.62 19.17 20.51
C LEU A 162 23.97 18.41 21.69
N SER A 163 23.59 17.15 21.49
CA SER A 163 23.01 16.29 22.53
C SER A 163 24.01 15.37 23.23
N SER A 164 25.16 15.09 22.61
CA SER A 164 26.07 14.05 23.09
C SER A 164 27.34 14.57 23.75
N THR A 165 27.73 15.82 23.49
CA THR A 165 28.96 16.41 24.05
C THR A 165 28.66 17.35 25.20
N ASP A 166 29.65 17.61 26.03
CA ASP A 166 29.48 18.43 27.21
C ASP A 166 29.25 19.90 26.84
N GLU A 167 29.89 20.40 25.78
CA GLU A 167 29.67 21.74 25.24
C GLU A 167 28.23 21.90 24.70
N GLY A 168 27.74 20.89 23.99
CA GLY A 168 26.37 20.87 23.47
C GLY A 168 25.33 20.83 24.59
N LYS A 169 25.54 19.97 25.59
CA LYS A 169 24.68 19.88 26.78
C LYS A 169 24.70 21.18 27.59
N ALA A 170 25.87 21.82 27.74
CA ALA A 170 26.02 23.09 28.42
C ALA A 170 25.24 24.22 27.72
N LEU A 171 25.33 24.31 26.39
CA LEU A 171 24.53 25.24 25.60
C LEU A 171 23.03 25.01 25.82
N ARG A 172 22.55 23.76 25.66
CA ARG A 172 21.13 23.42 25.88
C ARG A 172 20.64 23.75 27.29
N LYS A 173 21.49 23.55 28.31
CA LYS A 173 21.17 23.91 29.69
C LYS A 173 21.05 25.43 29.85
N ALA A 174 21.95 26.20 29.24
CA ALA A 174 21.89 27.66 29.28
C ALA A 174 20.65 28.21 28.54
N GLU A 175 20.32 27.67 27.35
CA GLU A 175 19.10 27.99 26.61
C GLU A 175 17.84 27.73 27.46
N HIS A 176 17.79 26.56 28.11
CA HIS A 176 16.70 26.18 29.00
C HIS A 176 16.55 27.15 30.17
N ASN A 177 17.66 27.51 30.83
CA ASN A 177 17.65 28.44 31.98
C ASN A 177 17.12 29.83 31.61
N VAL A 178 17.52 30.37 30.46
CA VAL A 178 17.01 31.66 29.95
C VAL A 178 15.52 31.55 29.64
N ARG A 179 15.09 30.50 28.92
CA ARG A 179 13.66 30.28 28.60
C ARG A 179 12.81 30.18 29.87
N VAL A 180 13.21 29.35 30.83
CA VAL A 180 12.46 29.17 32.10
C VAL A 180 12.37 30.47 32.87
N PHE A 181 13.45 31.27 32.91
CA PHE A 181 13.41 32.57 33.58
C PHE A 181 12.42 33.53 32.91
N ILE A 182 12.46 33.67 31.57
CA ILE A 182 11.52 34.51 30.81
C ILE A 182 10.07 34.05 31.03
N HIS A 183 9.82 32.74 31.01
CA HIS A 183 8.46 32.21 31.22
C HIS A 183 8.01 32.41 32.67
N ASN A 184 8.90 32.30 33.66
CA ASN A 184 8.56 32.52 35.06
C ASN A 184 8.28 33.97 35.43
N SER A 185 8.74 34.94 34.63
CA SER A 185 8.51 36.36 34.90
C SER A 185 7.13 36.87 34.51
N ASP A 186 6.32 36.11 33.74
CA ASP A 186 5.01 36.57 33.28
C ASP A 186 3.98 35.42 33.15
N LYS A 187 2.82 35.57 33.82
CA LYS A 187 1.76 34.54 33.82
C LYS A 187 1.08 34.39 32.46
N GLN A 188 0.89 35.48 31.72
CA GLN A 188 0.24 35.46 30.41
C GLN A 188 1.13 34.78 29.37
N LEU A 189 2.44 35.01 29.43
CA LEU A 189 3.40 34.32 28.57
C LEU A 189 3.38 32.80 28.77
N LYS A 190 3.24 32.33 30.02
CA LYS A 190 3.05 30.89 30.29
C LYS A 190 1.79 30.33 29.66
N ALA A 191 0.68 31.08 29.73
CA ALA A 191 -0.58 30.67 29.13
C ALA A 191 -0.45 30.56 27.59
N LEU A 192 0.20 31.55 26.96
CA LEU A 192 0.48 31.54 25.51
C LEU A 192 1.45 30.41 25.11
N ASP A 193 2.47 30.10 25.90
CA ASP A 193 3.37 28.94 25.64
C ASP A 193 2.60 27.61 25.73
N ALA A 194 1.65 27.50 26.67
CA ALA A 194 0.80 26.32 26.81
C ALA A 194 -0.15 26.16 25.60
N GLU A 195 -0.74 27.26 25.12
CA GLU A 195 -1.58 27.28 23.92
C GLU A 195 -0.77 26.95 22.65
N LEU A 196 0.40 27.56 22.47
CA LEU A 196 1.32 27.24 21.39
C LEU A 196 1.73 25.77 21.42
N SER A 197 2.06 25.24 22.60
CA SER A 197 2.42 23.82 22.78
C SER A 197 1.26 22.89 22.45
N LYS A 198 0.02 23.25 22.80
CA LYS A 198 -1.20 22.51 22.43
C LYS A 198 -1.38 22.46 20.91
N ASN A 199 -1.27 23.60 20.22
CA ASN A 199 -1.38 23.65 18.76
C ASN A 199 -0.24 22.91 18.04
N LEU A 200 0.99 23.01 18.55
CA LEU A 200 2.13 22.24 18.08
C LEU A 200 1.91 20.73 18.24
N LYS A 201 1.22 20.29 19.29
CA LYS A 201 0.85 18.88 19.49
C LYS A 201 -0.13 18.43 18.40
N TYR A 202 -1.19 19.19 18.12
CA TYR A 202 -2.11 18.87 17.03
C TYR A 202 -1.41 18.83 15.68
N PHE A 203 -0.55 19.81 15.38
CA PHE A 203 0.20 19.86 14.13
C PHE A 203 1.11 18.64 13.90
N LYS A 204 1.64 18.06 14.99
CA LYS A 204 2.50 16.87 14.96
C LYS A 204 1.73 15.56 15.13
N THR A 205 0.41 15.61 15.34
CA THR A 205 -0.40 14.41 15.57
C THR A 205 -0.46 13.59 14.29
N THR A 206 -0.21 12.30 14.42
CA THR A 206 -0.30 11.31 13.34
C THR A 206 -1.24 10.20 13.78
N GLY A 207 -1.92 9.56 12.85
CA GLY A 207 -2.84 8.47 13.17
C GLY A 207 -2.11 7.16 13.45
N SER A 208 -2.58 6.42 14.45
CA SER A 208 -2.14 5.06 14.71
C SER A 208 -3.21 4.30 15.48
N SER A 209 -3.40 3.03 15.14
CA SER A 209 -4.34 2.14 15.80
C SER A 209 -3.90 0.68 15.62
N PRO A 210 -4.13 -0.21 16.61
CA PRO A 210 -4.07 -1.65 16.39
C PRO A 210 -5.30 -2.18 15.64
N ASP A 211 -6.41 -1.46 15.67
CA ASP A 211 -7.69 -1.86 15.06
C ASP A 211 -7.88 -1.25 13.66
N ILE A 212 -8.74 -1.88 12.87
CA ILE A 212 -9.25 -1.37 11.58
C ILE A 212 -10.79 -1.43 11.55
N THR A 213 -11.40 -0.83 10.53
CA THR A 213 -12.85 -0.92 10.27
C THR A 213 -13.10 -1.56 8.91
N LEU A 214 -13.88 -2.63 8.87
CA LEU A 214 -14.47 -3.19 7.66
C LEU A 214 -15.70 -2.38 7.27
N ILE A 215 -15.81 -2.01 5.99
CA ILE A 215 -16.98 -1.35 5.42
C ILE A 215 -17.60 -2.26 4.36
N CYS A 216 -18.93 -2.37 4.39
CA CYS A 216 -19.72 -2.93 3.30
C CYS A 216 -20.49 -1.81 2.58
N LEU A 217 -20.40 -1.78 1.26
CA LEU A 217 -21.14 -0.88 0.38
C LEU A 217 -22.01 -1.69 -0.60
N ASP A 218 -23.12 -1.09 -1.03
CA ASP A 218 -23.86 -1.52 -2.21
C ASP A 218 -23.06 -1.17 -3.46
N SER A 219 -22.72 -2.17 -4.28
CA SER A 219 -21.87 -1.99 -5.47
C SER A 219 -22.58 -1.23 -6.61
N ASN A 220 -23.92 -1.14 -6.59
CA ASN A 220 -24.69 -0.48 -7.64
C ASN A 220 -24.77 1.04 -7.45
N ASN A 221 -24.79 1.52 -6.21
CA ASN A 221 -24.99 2.93 -5.88
C ASN A 221 -23.96 3.52 -4.90
N GLY A 222 -23.06 2.70 -4.36
CA GLY A 222 -22.02 3.12 -3.44
C GLY A 222 -22.52 3.45 -2.02
N LYS A 223 -23.76 3.14 -1.65
CA LYS A 223 -24.27 3.41 -0.30
C LYS A 223 -23.57 2.51 0.71
N ILE A 224 -23.06 3.08 1.80
CA ILE A 224 -22.57 2.32 2.94
C ILE A 224 -23.75 1.58 3.58
N LEU A 225 -23.66 0.26 3.65
CA LEU A 225 -24.68 -0.61 4.24
C LEU A 225 -24.41 -0.80 5.74
N TRP A 226 -23.16 -1.09 6.11
CA TRP A 226 -22.74 -1.26 7.49
C TRP A 226 -21.22 -1.10 7.64
N GLN A 227 -20.77 -0.94 8.89
CA GLN A 227 -19.36 -0.87 9.28
C GLN A 227 -19.11 -1.72 10.54
N LYS A 228 -17.98 -2.42 10.60
CA LYS A 228 -17.62 -3.30 11.73
C LYS A 228 -16.14 -3.18 12.10
N PRO A 229 -15.79 -3.07 13.39
CA PRO A 229 -14.39 -3.05 13.81
C PRO A 229 -13.75 -4.44 13.68
N VAL A 230 -12.45 -4.48 13.37
CA VAL A 230 -11.64 -5.71 13.38
C VAL A 230 -10.42 -5.45 14.25
N LYS A 231 -10.37 -6.15 15.39
CA LYS A 231 -9.36 -5.93 16.42
C LYS A 231 -7.98 -6.42 16.00
N GLY A 232 -6.94 -5.77 16.50
CA GLY A 232 -5.55 -6.22 16.37
C GLY A 232 -4.79 -6.05 17.68
N LEU A 233 -3.52 -6.46 17.71
CA LEU A 233 -2.68 -6.42 18.93
C LEU A 233 -1.48 -5.48 18.83
N MET A 234 -1.05 -5.10 17.63
CA MET A 234 0.13 -4.26 17.41
C MET A 234 -0.25 -2.94 16.72
N SER A 235 0.03 -1.78 17.33
CA SER A 235 -0.34 -0.51 16.67
C SER A 235 0.49 -0.26 15.41
N SER A 236 -0.17 0.18 14.34
CA SER A 236 0.47 0.65 13.10
C SER A 236 0.14 2.11 12.84
N GLY A 237 1.06 2.85 12.21
CA GLY A 237 0.81 4.23 11.78
C GLY A 237 -0.07 4.26 10.53
N TYR A 238 -1.00 5.20 10.45
CA TYR A 238 -1.90 5.31 9.31
C TYR A 238 -1.13 5.71 8.05
N HIS A 239 -1.51 5.10 6.93
CA HIS A 239 -1.05 5.46 5.60
C HIS A 239 0.47 5.41 5.47
N TYR A 240 1.16 4.49 6.14
CA TYR A 240 2.61 4.37 5.99
C TYR A 240 2.98 4.14 4.51
N GLY A 241 4.07 4.74 4.02
CA GLY A 241 4.43 4.72 2.59
C GLY A 241 4.77 3.34 2.01
N PHE A 242 4.56 2.26 2.76
CA PHE A 242 4.73 0.87 2.32
C PHE A 242 3.44 0.06 2.55
N SER A 243 3.01 -0.11 3.81
CA SER A 243 1.74 -0.76 4.19
C SER A 243 1.33 -0.34 5.60
N ASP A 244 0.03 -0.34 5.90
CA ASP A 244 -0.55 -0.13 7.24
C ASP A 244 -1.44 -1.32 7.66
N SER A 245 -2.14 -1.20 8.79
CA SER A 245 -3.02 -2.27 9.32
C SER A 245 -4.09 -2.75 8.32
N THR A 246 -4.51 -1.86 7.41
CA THR A 246 -5.64 -2.07 6.48
C THR A 246 -5.20 -2.72 5.18
N THR A 247 -3.90 -2.85 4.92
CA THR A 247 -3.39 -3.32 3.61
C THR A 247 -4.01 -4.63 3.12
N PRO A 248 -4.21 -5.68 3.94
CA PRO A 248 -4.84 -6.90 3.47
C PRO A 248 -6.26 -6.66 2.96
N CYS A 249 -6.54 -7.13 1.73
CA CYS A 249 -7.89 -7.06 1.17
C CYS A 249 -8.86 -7.98 1.94
N PRO A 250 -10.08 -7.54 2.26
CA PRO A 250 -11.14 -8.46 2.68
C PRO A 250 -11.38 -9.56 1.64
N THR A 251 -12.03 -10.63 2.07
CA THR A 251 -12.38 -11.74 1.19
C THR A 251 -13.83 -12.16 1.41
N SER A 252 -14.57 -12.52 0.36
CA SER A 252 -15.96 -12.97 0.48
C SER A 252 -16.25 -14.15 -0.42
N ASP A 253 -17.11 -15.07 0.06
CA ASP A 253 -17.67 -16.19 -0.71
C ASP A 253 -19.16 -16.02 -1.02
N GLY A 254 -19.70 -14.81 -0.85
CA GLY A 254 -21.12 -14.52 -1.05
C GLY A 254 -22.05 -15.00 0.06
N LYS A 255 -21.51 -15.58 1.13
CA LYS A 255 -22.25 -15.87 2.37
C LYS A 255 -21.61 -15.17 3.55
N HIS A 256 -20.28 -15.12 3.55
CA HIS A 256 -19.51 -14.44 4.58
C HIS A 256 -18.49 -13.49 3.97
N VAL A 257 -17.95 -12.63 4.82
CA VAL A 257 -16.80 -11.78 4.54
C VAL A 257 -15.79 -11.89 5.68
N TRP A 258 -14.54 -12.13 5.31
CA TRP A 258 -13.39 -12.15 6.22
C TRP A 258 -12.59 -10.88 6.02
N ALA A 259 -12.38 -10.14 7.10
CA ALA A 259 -11.50 -8.99 7.12
C ALA A 259 -10.24 -9.31 7.92
N ILE A 260 -9.09 -8.95 7.36
CA ILE A 260 -7.78 -9.26 7.91
C ILE A 260 -7.10 -7.96 8.32
N ASN A 261 -6.67 -7.91 9.57
CA ASN A 261 -5.93 -6.81 10.15
C ASN A 261 -4.46 -7.22 10.28
N ALA A 262 -3.58 -6.58 9.50
CA ALA A 262 -2.14 -6.87 9.50
C ALA A 262 -1.48 -6.63 10.87
N SER A 263 -2.16 -5.90 11.75
CA SER A 263 -1.78 -5.68 13.14
C SER A 263 -2.16 -6.82 14.09
N GLY A 264 -2.62 -7.94 13.57
CA GLY A 264 -2.75 -9.19 14.32
C GLY A 264 -4.18 -9.56 14.66
N GLY A 265 -5.09 -9.45 13.71
CA GLY A 265 -6.43 -10.00 13.90
C GLY A 265 -7.20 -10.25 12.63
N MET A 266 -8.30 -10.98 12.78
CA MET A 266 -9.17 -11.39 11.70
C MET A 266 -10.58 -11.59 12.25
N ALA A 267 -11.59 -11.20 11.48
CA ALA A 267 -12.98 -11.43 11.83
C ALA A 267 -13.78 -11.86 10.59
N CYS A 268 -14.75 -12.74 10.83
CA CYS A 268 -15.72 -13.22 9.87
C CYS A 268 -17.09 -12.63 10.21
N PHE A 269 -17.77 -12.09 9.20
CA PHE A 269 -19.14 -11.62 9.30
C PHE A 269 -20.01 -12.28 8.23
N ASP A 270 -21.30 -12.40 8.47
CA ASP A 270 -22.26 -12.62 7.39
C ASP A 270 -22.42 -11.35 6.52
N LEU A 271 -23.21 -11.42 5.45
CA LEU A 271 -23.39 -10.29 4.53
C LEU A 271 -24.22 -9.14 5.13
N GLU A 272 -24.95 -9.39 6.22
CA GLU A 272 -25.71 -8.42 7.01
C GLU A 272 -24.82 -7.73 8.06
N GLY A 273 -23.59 -8.20 8.25
CA GLY A 273 -22.60 -7.63 9.17
C GLY A 273 -22.71 -8.17 10.60
N ASN A 274 -23.37 -9.30 10.82
CA ASN A 274 -23.32 -10.01 12.11
C ASN A 274 -22.02 -10.79 12.22
N GLU A 275 -21.35 -10.71 13.36
CA GLU A 275 -20.10 -11.43 13.59
C GLU A 275 -20.38 -12.94 13.72
N VAL A 276 -19.64 -13.74 12.96
CA VAL A 276 -19.65 -15.20 13.06
C VAL A 276 -18.55 -15.65 14.01
N TRP A 277 -17.35 -15.12 13.84
CA TRP A 277 -16.20 -15.34 14.73
C TRP A 277 -15.15 -14.24 14.56
N SER A 278 -14.31 -14.06 15.57
CA SER A 278 -13.12 -13.20 15.52
C SER A 278 -11.95 -13.85 16.26
N ARG A 279 -10.72 -13.53 15.85
CA ARG A 279 -9.48 -13.97 16.49
C ARG A 279 -8.36 -12.96 16.35
N THR A 280 -7.38 -13.07 17.23
CA THR A 280 -6.16 -12.26 17.22
C THR A 280 -4.91 -13.13 17.31
N TRP A 281 -3.79 -12.60 16.82
CA TRP A 281 -2.45 -13.16 16.97
C TRP A 281 -1.45 -12.01 17.14
N MET A 282 -0.31 -12.25 17.78
CA MET A 282 0.74 -11.24 17.86
C MET A 282 1.60 -11.32 16.59
N PRO A 283 1.62 -10.30 15.70
CA PRO A 283 2.49 -10.36 14.53
C PRO A 283 3.96 -10.24 14.92
N THR A 284 4.85 -10.72 14.04
CA THR A 284 6.29 -10.52 14.21
C THR A 284 6.68 -9.04 14.23
N GLY A 285 7.44 -8.64 15.25
CA GLY A 285 7.96 -7.27 15.45
C GLY A 285 9.44 -7.10 15.08
N GLY A 286 10.06 -6.01 15.53
CA GLY A 286 11.51 -5.76 15.40
C GLY A 286 12.01 -5.36 14.00
N ARG A 287 11.11 -5.27 13.01
CA ARG A 287 11.38 -4.86 11.63
C ARG A 287 10.39 -3.77 11.21
N PRO A 288 10.63 -3.00 10.13
CA PRO A 288 9.66 -2.01 9.67
C PRO A 288 8.28 -2.65 9.50
N PHE A 289 7.23 -1.98 10.02
CA PHE A 289 5.84 -2.42 9.84
C PHE A 289 5.54 -2.37 8.35
N ASN A 290 5.69 -3.51 7.71
CA ASN A 290 5.55 -3.63 6.28
C ASN A 290 5.10 -5.07 6.00
N LYS A 291 3.78 -5.24 5.92
CA LYS A 291 3.10 -6.53 5.79
C LYS A 291 2.41 -6.51 4.43
N GLN A 292 3.07 -7.08 3.43
CA GLN A 292 2.64 -7.09 2.03
C GLN A 292 1.85 -8.35 1.65
N PHE A 293 1.63 -9.26 2.60
CA PHE A 293 0.85 -10.45 2.33
C PHE A 293 -0.63 -10.10 2.20
N ASP A 294 -1.31 -10.82 1.31
CA ASP A 294 -2.77 -10.91 1.28
C ASP A 294 -3.19 -12.31 1.70
N SER A 295 -4.39 -12.42 2.27
CA SER A 295 -4.98 -13.73 2.52
C SER A 295 -5.56 -14.33 1.25
N ILE A 296 -5.51 -15.65 1.15
CA ILE A 296 -6.06 -16.41 0.02
C ILE A 296 -7.27 -17.20 0.53
N MET A 297 -8.39 -17.09 -0.19
CA MET A 297 -9.51 -17.99 0.02
C MET A 297 -9.42 -19.20 -0.89
N THR A 298 -9.60 -20.37 -0.28
CA THR A 298 -9.80 -21.65 -0.96
C THR A 298 -11.24 -22.10 -0.75
N ALA A 299 -11.62 -23.25 -1.32
CA ALA A 299 -12.96 -23.81 -1.14
C ALA A 299 -13.36 -23.96 0.34
N SER A 300 -12.42 -24.37 1.21
CA SER A 300 -12.69 -24.70 2.61
C SER A 300 -11.99 -23.80 3.64
N SER A 301 -10.98 -23.03 3.24
CA SER A 301 -10.11 -22.31 4.19
C SER A 301 -9.72 -20.91 3.75
N ILE A 302 -9.41 -20.06 4.74
CA ILE A 302 -8.66 -18.80 4.57
C ILE A 302 -7.19 -19.07 4.92
N LEU A 303 -6.29 -18.80 3.99
CA LEU A 303 -4.85 -18.88 4.19
C LEU A 303 -4.32 -17.51 4.57
N ASN A 304 -3.64 -17.40 5.71
CA ASN A 304 -3.09 -16.15 6.22
C ASN A 304 -1.64 -16.32 6.67
N VAL A 305 -0.85 -15.24 6.63
CA VAL A 305 0.57 -15.27 7.05
C VAL A 305 0.68 -14.89 8.52
N GLU A 306 1.10 -15.85 9.34
CA GLU A 306 1.17 -15.71 10.79
C GLU A 306 2.47 -16.29 11.35
N PRO A 307 2.99 -15.75 12.48
CA PRO A 307 4.00 -16.47 13.25
C PRO A 307 3.43 -17.79 13.82
N PRO A 308 4.29 -18.70 14.28
CA PRO A 308 3.87 -19.87 15.04
C PRO A 308 3.06 -19.46 16.28
N GLU A 309 2.15 -20.34 16.67
CA GLU A 309 1.45 -20.17 17.94
C GLU A 309 2.41 -20.37 19.12
N LYS A 310 2.08 -19.75 20.25
CA LYS A 310 2.86 -19.92 21.48
C LYS A 310 2.90 -21.40 21.85
N GLY A 311 4.10 -21.96 21.96
CA GLY A 311 4.33 -23.37 22.29
C GLY A 311 4.54 -24.29 21.09
N ASP A 312 4.46 -23.80 19.85
CA ASP A 312 4.91 -24.56 18.69
C ASP A 312 6.43 -24.76 18.76
N THR A 313 6.87 -25.98 19.07
CA THR A 313 8.29 -26.36 19.13
C THR A 313 8.83 -26.90 17.80
N THR A 314 7.99 -27.00 16.77
CA THR A 314 8.34 -27.54 15.46
C THR A 314 8.80 -26.45 14.49
N ARG A 315 8.42 -25.19 14.76
CA ARG A 315 8.70 -24.04 13.89
C ARG A 315 9.55 -22.99 14.60
N ASN A 316 10.29 -22.23 13.80
CA ASN A 316 11.07 -21.11 14.30
C ASN A 316 10.12 -19.95 14.70
N PRO A 317 10.13 -19.48 15.96
CA PRO A 317 9.22 -18.45 16.45
C PRO A 317 9.46 -17.05 15.85
N GLU A 318 10.62 -16.82 15.24
CA GLU A 318 10.96 -15.55 14.57
C GLU A 318 10.44 -15.48 13.13
N TRP A 319 9.93 -16.58 12.59
CA TRP A 319 9.51 -16.72 11.18
C TRP A 319 8.00 -16.60 11.05
N ASN A 320 7.52 -16.39 9.82
CA ASN A 320 6.09 -16.43 9.52
C ASN A 320 5.78 -17.61 8.59
N TYR A 321 4.55 -18.11 8.62
CA TYR A 321 4.10 -19.28 7.88
C TYR A 321 2.71 -19.02 7.34
N ILE A 322 2.35 -19.68 6.24
CA ILE A 322 0.93 -19.78 5.87
C ILE A 322 0.21 -20.67 6.88
N ARG A 323 -0.84 -20.14 7.49
CA ARG A 323 -1.78 -20.86 8.33
C ARG A 323 -3.11 -20.95 7.61
N ALA A 324 -3.64 -22.15 7.45
CA ALA A 324 -4.97 -22.37 6.93
C ALA A 324 -5.99 -22.40 8.07
N LEU A 325 -7.03 -21.61 7.92
CA LEU A 325 -8.09 -21.44 8.89
C LEU A 325 -9.39 -21.95 8.30
N ASP A 326 -10.15 -22.72 9.07
CA ASP A 326 -11.51 -23.09 8.72
C ASP A 326 -12.37 -21.81 8.57
N LYS A 327 -13.03 -21.66 7.42
CA LYS A 327 -13.83 -20.46 7.09
C LYS A 327 -14.94 -20.18 8.11
N THR A 328 -15.50 -21.23 8.72
CA THR A 328 -16.70 -21.14 9.57
C THR A 328 -16.37 -20.98 11.06
N THR A 329 -15.20 -21.44 11.49
CA THR A 329 -14.84 -21.45 12.92
C THR A 329 -13.59 -20.63 13.24
N GLY A 330 -12.79 -20.25 12.25
CA GLY A 330 -11.51 -19.56 12.45
C GLY A 330 -10.43 -20.44 13.09
N LYS A 331 -10.67 -21.74 13.26
CA LYS A 331 -9.69 -22.68 13.82
C LYS A 331 -8.64 -23.06 12.79
N THR A 332 -7.41 -23.24 13.25
CA THR A 332 -6.30 -23.76 12.43
C THR A 332 -6.63 -25.17 11.93
N LEU A 333 -6.55 -25.37 10.61
CA LEU A 333 -6.63 -26.67 9.96
C LEU A 333 -5.23 -27.28 9.77
N TRP A 334 -4.30 -26.47 9.26
CA TRP A 334 -2.90 -26.83 9.07
C TRP A 334 -2.04 -25.58 9.02
N VAL A 335 -0.73 -25.76 9.17
CA VAL A 335 0.27 -24.71 9.01
C VAL A 335 1.33 -25.22 8.05
N CYS A 336 1.67 -24.40 7.06
CA CYS A 336 2.66 -24.71 6.04
C CYS A 336 3.98 -25.14 6.69
N LYS A 337 4.65 -26.11 6.04
CA LYS A 337 5.94 -26.65 6.48
C LYS A 337 7.07 -25.64 6.31
N ASP A 338 7.10 -24.95 5.18
CA ASP A 338 8.04 -23.87 4.91
C ASP A 338 7.51 -22.52 5.38
N ALA A 339 8.44 -21.66 5.80
CA ALA A 339 8.15 -20.27 6.13
C ALA A 339 7.95 -19.39 4.90
N ILE A 340 7.36 -18.23 5.11
CA ILE A 340 7.18 -17.16 4.13
C ILE A 340 7.55 -15.84 4.81
N THR A 341 8.16 -14.92 4.07
CA THR A 341 8.37 -13.56 4.58
C THR A 341 7.08 -12.75 4.58
N HIS A 342 6.86 -11.89 5.57
CA HIS A 342 5.72 -10.96 5.55
C HIS A 342 5.84 -9.85 4.48
N TYR A 343 6.99 -9.75 3.79
CA TYR A 343 7.20 -8.83 2.66
C TYR A 343 6.78 -9.43 1.31
N ASN A 344 6.15 -10.60 1.30
CA ASN A 344 5.73 -11.31 0.11
C ASN A 344 4.21 -11.55 0.12
N ALA A 345 3.57 -11.37 -1.04
CA ALA A 345 2.20 -11.84 -1.26
C ALA A 345 2.26 -13.29 -1.81
N PRO A 346 1.69 -14.28 -1.11
CA PRO A 346 1.56 -15.63 -1.64
C PRO A 346 0.62 -15.62 -2.85
N VAL A 347 0.88 -16.47 -3.84
CA VAL A 347 0.11 -16.50 -5.09
C VAL A 347 -0.55 -17.86 -5.29
N LEU A 348 -1.88 -17.87 -5.32
CA LEU A 348 -2.69 -19.05 -5.64
C LEU A 348 -2.57 -19.35 -7.14
N GLY A 349 -2.61 -20.63 -7.48
CA GLY A 349 -2.72 -21.07 -8.85
C GLY A 349 -3.04 -22.55 -8.96
N LYS A 350 -2.95 -23.06 -10.19
CA LYS A 350 -3.19 -24.47 -10.51
C LYS A 350 -1.97 -25.06 -11.19
N MET A 351 -1.58 -26.24 -10.73
CA MET A 351 -0.56 -27.07 -11.36
C MET A 351 -1.02 -27.55 -12.75
N ALA A 352 -0.12 -28.17 -13.52
CA ALA A 352 -0.44 -28.67 -14.86
C ALA A 352 -1.59 -29.70 -14.87
N ASP A 353 -1.70 -30.52 -13.82
CA ASP A 353 -2.77 -31.50 -13.61
C ASP A 353 -4.09 -30.90 -13.07
N GLY A 354 -4.11 -29.59 -12.81
CA GLY A 354 -5.28 -28.87 -12.30
C GLY A 354 -5.38 -28.79 -10.78
N THR A 355 -4.50 -29.46 -10.03
CA THR A 355 -4.47 -29.36 -8.56
C THR A 355 -4.11 -27.94 -8.12
N GLN A 356 -4.75 -27.46 -7.04
CA GLN A 356 -4.44 -26.13 -6.50
C GLN A 356 -3.15 -26.15 -5.69
N ALA A 357 -2.37 -25.09 -5.84
CA ALA A 357 -1.14 -24.89 -5.06
C ALA A 357 -0.95 -23.39 -4.78
N VAL A 358 -0.02 -23.08 -3.88
CA VAL A 358 0.37 -21.70 -3.56
C VAL A 358 1.89 -21.59 -3.67
N LEU A 359 2.35 -20.57 -4.39
CA LEU A 359 3.76 -20.22 -4.43
C LEU A 359 4.07 -19.21 -3.33
N ILE A 360 5.10 -19.50 -2.53
CA ILE A 360 5.57 -18.61 -1.45
C ILE A 360 7.03 -18.22 -1.63
N GLY A 361 7.36 -17.00 -1.21
CA GLY A 361 8.73 -16.48 -1.18
C GLY A 361 9.36 -16.50 0.22
N ARG A 362 10.58 -17.02 0.30
CA ARG A 362 11.41 -17.09 1.51
C ARG A 362 12.52 -16.04 1.47
N GLY A 363 12.77 -15.40 2.62
CA GLY A 363 13.76 -14.32 2.75
C GLY A 363 13.29 -12.98 2.18
N GLY A 364 14.17 -11.98 2.08
CA GLY A 364 13.80 -10.61 1.68
C GLY A 364 14.66 -9.50 2.31
N PRO A 365 14.35 -8.21 2.08
CA PRO A 365 15.18 -7.13 2.62
C PRO A 365 15.06 -6.99 4.15
N HIS A 366 15.79 -6.04 4.73
CA HIS A 366 15.63 -5.64 6.14
C HIS A 366 15.92 -6.72 7.19
N GLY A 367 16.79 -7.68 6.85
CA GLY A 367 17.23 -8.71 7.81
C GLY A 367 16.10 -9.65 8.22
N VAL A 368 15.18 -9.95 7.30
CA VAL A 368 14.20 -11.01 7.55
C VAL A 368 14.89 -12.37 7.68
N PRO A 369 14.40 -13.21 8.60
CA PRO A 369 15.16 -14.35 9.09
C PRO A 369 14.91 -15.63 8.29
N GLU A 370 13.86 -15.71 7.47
CA GLU A 370 13.46 -16.96 6.79
C GLU A 370 14.56 -17.46 5.85
N ARG A 371 14.96 -18.73 6.01
CA ARG A 371 16.01 -19.39 5.22
C ARG A 371 15.66 -20.85 4.91
N PRO A 372 16.21 -21.42 3.82
CA PRO A 372 16.98 -20.75 2.78
C PRO A 372 16.16 -19.74 1.97
N VAL A 373 16.78 -18.68 1.43
CA VAL A 373 16.12 -17.74 0.49
C VAL A 373 15.70 -18.52 -0.76
N GLY A 374 14.52 -18.21 -1.29
CA GLY A 374 14.05 -18.75 -2.55
C GLY A 374 12.55 -18.94 -2.58
N LEU A 375 12.10 -19.95 -3.33
CA LEU A 375 10.68 -20.25 -3.54
C LEU A 375 10.32 -21.64 -2.99
N SER A 376 9.07 -21.77 -2.58
CA SER A 376 8.48 -23.07 -2.23
C SER A 376 7.09 -23.18 -2.86
N MET A 377 6.81 -24.29 -3.54
CA MET A 377 5.47 -24.61 -4.02
C MET A 377 4.74 -25.45 -2.97
N VAL A 378 3.63 -24.95 -2.47
CA VAL A 378 2.86 -25.55 -1.37
C VAL A 378 1.61 -26.22 -1.92
N SER A 379 1.39 -27.48 -1.59
CA SER A 379 0.17 -28.20 -1.98
C SER A 379 -1.06 -27.67 -1.25
N LEU A 380 -2.17 -27.54 -1.97
CA LEU A 380 -3.51 -27.39 -1.39
C LEU A 380 -4.40 -28.63 -1.60
N ASP A 381 -3.83 -29.74 -2.12
CA ASP A 381 -4.57 -30.99 -2.22
C ASP A 381 -4.91 -31.52 -0.82
N SER A 382 -6.17 -31.93 -0.63
CA SER A 382 -6.68 -32.43 0.65
C SER A 382 -5.84 -33.55 1.30
N LYS A 383 -5.10 -34.34 0.52
CA LYS A 383 -4.28 -35.46 1.02
C LYS A 383 -2.95 -35.00 1.63
N ASN A 384 -2.45 -33.84 1.27
CA ASN A 384 -1.13 -33.33 1.69
C ASN A 384 -1.07 -31.80 1.78
N ALA A 385 -2.18 -31.15 2.13
CA ALA A 385 -2.27 -29.69 2.21
C ALA A 385 -1.22 -29.13 3.19
N GLY A 386 -0.49 -28.10 2.77
CA GLY A 386 0.59 -27.48 3.53
C GLY A 386 1.95 -28.16 3.40
N GLU A 387 2.04 -29.32 2.73
CA GLU A 387 3.32 -29.94 2.35
C GLU A 387 3.95 -29.24 1.14
N ILE A 388 5.28 -29.38 1.03
CA ILE A 388 6.07 -28.74 -0.02
C ILE A 388 6.26 -29.72 -1.18
N LEU A 389 5.80 -29.30 -2.37
CA LEU A 389 5.96 -30.07 -3.60
C LEU A 389 7.40 -29.98 -4.13
N TRP A 390 7.97 -28.78 -4.07
CA TRP A 390 9.38 -28.52 -4.37
C TRP A 390 9.84 -27.21 -3.74
N GLN A 391 11.16 -27.09 -3.60
CA GLN A 391 11.85 -25.86 -3.20
C GLN A 391 12.83 -25.46 -4.30
N TRP A 392 13.03 -24.16 -4.47
CA TRP A 392 14.07 -23.60 -5.33
C TRP A 392 14.85 -22.53 -4.56
N GLU A 393 16.15 -22.42 -4.85
CA GLU A 393 17.06 -21.44 -4.28
C GLU A 393 17.86 -20.74 -5.39
N PRO A 394 18.12 -19.43 -5.26
CA PRO A 394 19.05 -18.76 -6.16
C PRO A 394 20.47 -19.30 -5.97
N LYS A 395 21.28 -19.27 -7.03
CA LYS A 395 22.69 -19.70 -7.01
C LYS A 395 23.60 -18.79 -6.16
N ASP A 396 23.16 -17.55 -5.91
CA ASP A 396 23.89 -16.57 -5.12
C ASP A 396 24.00 -17.01 -3.65
N ASP A 397 25.08 -16.59 -2.96
CA ASP A 397 25.33 -16.95 -1.56
C ASP A 397 24.15 -16.58 -0.63
N ASN A 398 23.59 -17.59 0.04
CA ASN A 398 22.39 -17.51 0.87
C ASN A 398 22.67 -17.00 2.31
N LYS A 399 23.89 -16.51 2.60
CA LYS A 399 24.29 -16.05 3.94
C LYS A 399 23.54 -14.81 4.44
N THR A 400 23.08 -13.93 3.55
CA THR A 400 22.32 -12.74 3.94
C THR A 400 21.09 -12.55 3.07
N SER A 401 20.07 -11.94 3.68
CA SER A 401 18.77 -11.75 3.03
C SER A 401 18.88 -10.62 2.01
N GLY A 402 18.90 -10.97 0.72
CA GLY A 402 18.90 -10.01 -0.40
C GLY A 402 17.51 -9.42 -0.68
N TRP A 403 17.31 -8.92 -1.91
CA TRP A 403 16.02 -8.36 -2.35
C TRP A 403 15.01 -9.42 -2.88
N GLY A 404 15.20 -10.69 -2.52
CA GLY A 404 14.56 -11.85 -3.16
C GLY A 404 13.03 -11.82 -3.24
N ALA A 405 12.34 -12.12 -2.13
CA ALA A 405 10.89 -12.28 -2.12
C ALA A 405 10.09 -10.95 -1.99
N LEU A 406 10.71 -9.79 -2.29
CA LEU A 406 10.02 -8.50 -2.16
C LEU A 406 8.98 -8.26 -3.26
N SER A 407 9.19 -8.82 -4.44
CA SER A 407 8.20 -8.80 -5.52
C SER A 407 7.10 -9.86 -5.26
N THR A 408 5.94 -9.67 -5.87
CA THR A 408 4.91 -10.72 -5.95
C THR A 408 5.47 -11.86 -6.80
N GLN A 409 5.51 -13.08 -6.25
CA GLN A 409 6.10 -14.24 -6.90
C GLN A 409 5.03 -14.93 -7.73
N HIS A 410 4.82 -14.41 -8.94
CA HIS A 410 3.83 -14.96 -9.87
C HIS A 410 4.26 -16.35 -10.38
N TRP A 411 3.27 -17.12 -10.81
CA TRP A 411 3.49 -18.39 -11.49
C TRP A 411 2.28 -18.80 -12.34
N ASP A 412 2.51 -19.75 -13.24
CA ASP A 412 1.51 -20.39 -14.09
C ASP A 412 1.76 -21.91 -14.21
N LYS A 413 0.95 -22.59 -15.02
CA LYS A 413 1.02 -24.06 -15.22
C LYS A 413 2.37 -24.57 -15.74
N GLY A 414 3.22 -23.71 -16.28
CA GLY A 414 4.55 -24.08 -16.77
C GLY A 414 5.71 -23.44 -16.02
N ARG A 415 5.53 -22.24 -15.43
CA ARG A 415 6.62 -21.45 -14.89
C ARG A 415 6.28 -20.75 -13.57
N ALA A 416 7.19 -20.80 -12.61
CA ALA A 416 7.32 -19.87 -11.51
C ALA A 416 8.43 -18.85 -11.84
N TYR A 417 8.30 -17.64 -11.29
CA TYR A 417 9.15 -16.52 -11.67
C TYR A 417 9.88 -15.92 -10.48
N TRP A 418 11.16 -15.62 -10.67
CA TRP A 418 11.99 -14.96 -9.67
C TRP A 418 12.79 -13.83 -10.30
N PHE A 419 12.90 -12.71 -9.61
CA PHE A 419 13.83 -11.66 -10.01
C PHE A 419 15.09 -11.71 -9.15
N ASN A 420 16.23 -11.96 -9.76
CA ASN A 420 17.50 -12.01 -9.05
C ASN A 420 18.12 -10.60 -8.92
N ASN A 421 18.58 -10.24 -7.72
CA ASN A 421 19.25 -8.98 -7.37
C ASN A 421 20.11 -9.21 -6.10
N PRO A 422 21.28 -8.56 -5.90
CA PRO A 422 21.90 -7.54 -6.77
C PRO A 422 23.12 -8.04 -7.58
N ALA A 423 23.62 -9.26 -7.36
CA ALA A 423 24.87 -9.72 -7.99
C ALA A 423 24.75 -9.86 -9.51
N GLN A 424 23.61 -10.36 -10.00
CA GLN A 424 23.29 -10.45 -11.43
C GLN A 424 21.80 -10.14 -11.66
N ILE A 425 21.49 -8.89 -12.03
CA ILE A 425 20.12 -8.43 -12.29
C ILE A 425 19.55 -9.23 -13.47
N SER A 426 18.63 -10.14 -13.17
CA SER A 426 18.09 -11.09 -14.13
C SER A 426 16.69 -11.55 -13.72
N HIS A 427 15.98 -12.13 -14.68
CA HIS A 427 14.71 -12.80 -14.47
C HIS A 427 14.91 -14.30 -14.66
N ILE A 428 14.45 -15.10 -13.70
CA ILE A 428 14.62 -16.55 -13.69
C ILE A 428 13.24 -17.18 -13.86
N SER A 429 13.15 -18.15 -14.78
CA SER A 429 11.98 -19.01 -14.94
C SER A 429 12.30 -20.38 -14.36
N ILE A 430 11.39 -20.91 -13.55
CA ILE A 430 11.52 -22.21 -12.87
C ILE A 430 10.32 -23.05 -13.30
N ASP A 431 10.54 -24.31 -13.66
CA ASP A 431 9.46 -25.22 -14.00
C ASP A 431 8.53 -25.42 -12.80
N SER A 432 7.26 -25.04 -12.96
CA SER A 432 6.33 -25.01 -11.82
C SER A 432 5.91 -26.38 -11.33
N THR A 433 6.21 -27.45 -12.07
CA THR A 433 5.92 -28.84 -11.67
C THR A 433 7.09 -29.45 -10.90
N THR A 434 8.33 -29.19 -11.32
CA THR A 434 9.53 -29.88 -10.84
C THR A 434 10.44 -29.03 -9.97
N GLY A 435 10.26 -27.69 -9.97
CA GLY A 435 11.15 -26.76 -9.27
C GLY A 435 12.51 -26.57 -9.94
N LYS A 436 12.73 -27.13 -11.14
CA LYS A 436 14.00 -27.00 -11.87
C LYS A 436 14.08 -25.68 -12.61
N GLU A 437 15.22 -25.00 -12.56
CA GLU A 437 15.47 -23.80 -13.36
C GLU A 437 15.36 -24.10 -14.86
N ILE A 438 14.57 -23.30 -15.58
CA ILE A 438 14.42 -23.37 -17.04
C ILE A 438 15.41 -22.42 -17.70
N ASN A 439 15.44 -21.17 -17.26
CA ASN A 439 16.34 -20.14 -17.79
C ASN A 439 16.61 -19.03 -16.76
N GLN A 440 17.69 -18.29 -17.01
CA GLN A 440 18.03 -17.04 -16.34
C GLN A 440 18.37 -16.02 -17.43
N LEU A 441 17.49 -15.03 -17.62
CA LEU A 441 17.60 -14.03 -18.67
C LEU A 441 18.04 -12.68 -18.08
N PRO A 442 19.01 -11.99 -18.71
CA PRO A 442 19.52 -10.74 -18.18
C PRO A 442 18.48 -9.62 -18.24
N LEU A 443 18.56 -8.69 -17.28
CA LEU A 443 17.76 -7.47 -17.20
C LEU A 443 18.62 -6.20 -17.25
N ASN A 444 19.88 -6.32 -17.65
CA ASN A 444 20.87 -5.24 -17.62
C ASN A 444 20.77 -4.26 -18.80
N THR A 445 20.02 -4.58 -19.86
CA THR A 445 19.76 -3.70 -21.00
C THR A 445 18.28 -3.64 -21.35
N MET A 446 17.85 -2.53 -21.98
CA MET A 446 16.48 -2.34 -22.46
C MET A 446 16.37 -1.35 -23.62
N ASP A 447 15.38 -1.55 -24.48
CA ASP A 447 14.92 -0.52 -25.42
C ASP A 447 14.04 0.50 -24.67
N ARG A 448 14.35 1.80 -24.75
CA ARG A 448 13.59 2.85 -24.07
C ARG A 448 12.83 3.73 -25.05
N TYR A 449 11.57 3.96 -24.75
CA TYR A 449 10.72 4.95 -25.39
C TYR A 449 10.59 6.12 -24.42
N ILE A 450 11.32 7.20 -24.69
CA ILE A 450 11.43 8.40 -23.84
C ILE A 450 10.66 9.53 -24.52
N TYR A 451 9.79 10.22 -23.78
CA TYR A 451 9.04 11.35 -24.31
C TYR A 451 9.94 12.58 -24.42
N ASP A 452 9.99 13.16 -25.62
CA ASP A 452 10.63 14.44 -25.87
C ASP A 452 9.59 15.56 -25.82
N THR A 453 9.69 16.39 -24.79
CA THR A 453 8.77 17.51 -24.56
C THR A 453 8.89 18.61 -25.61
N GLU A 454 10.02 18.75 -26.30
CA GLU A 454 10.20 19.77 -27.34
C GLU A 454 9.50 19.37 -28.64
N THR A 455 9.63 18.10 -29.03
CA THR A 455 9.05 17.58 -30.28
C THR A 455 7.67 16.94 -30.09
N SER A 456 7.22 16.78 -28.85
CA SER A 456 5.98 16.10 -28.45
C SER A 456 5.89 14.65 -28.98
N LYS A 457 7.04 13.97 -29.10
CA LYS A 457 7.17 12.62 -29.66
C LYS A 457 8.04 11.74 -28.78
N TYR A 458 7.87 10.43 -28.90
CA TYR A 458 8.76 9.48 -28.25
C TYR A 458 10.04 9.29 -29.09
N LYS A 459 11.19 9.47 -28.45
CA LYS A 459 12.51 9.05 -28.93
C LYS A 459 12.80 7.63 -28.46
N VAL A 460 13.56 6.88 -29.25
CA VAL A 460 13.92 5.50 -28.93
C VAL A 460 15.42 5.38 -28.69
N GLU A 461 15.80 4.84 -27.53
CA GLU A 461 17.17 4.42 -27.21
C GLU A 461 17.21 2.89 -27.21
N LEU A 462 17.84 2.27 -28.21
CA LEU A 462 17.92 0.80 -28.32
C LEU A 462 19.05 0.24 -27.45
N ASN A 463 18.82 -0.92 -26.82
CA ASN A 463 19.82 -1.66 -26.03
C ASN A 463 20.56 -0.79 -24.99
N SER A 464 19.85 0.14 -24.36
CA SER A 464 20.44 1.02 -23.35
C SER A 464 20.77 0.25 -22.06
N GLU A 465 21.95 0.47 -21.51
CA GLU A 465 22.34 -0.06 -20.20
C GLU A 465 21.44 0.48 -19.07
N LEU A 466 21.33 -0.28 -17.98
CA LEU A 466 20.64 0.21 -16.78
C LEU A 466 21.38 1.39 -16.15
N ARG A 467 20.63 2.45 -15.90
CA ARG A 467 20.98 3.54 -15.00
C ARG A 467 20.75 3.08 -13.57
N ARG A 468 21.41 3.72 -12.60
CA ARG A 468 21.31 3.34 -11.18
C ARG A 468 19.86 3.26 -10.66
N GLN A 469 19.00 4.18 -11.09
CA GLN A 469 17.58 4.20 -10.72
C GLN A 469 16.78 2.99 -11.22
N ASP A 470 17.20 2.37 -12.32
CA ASP A 470 16.43 1.36 -13.04
C ASP A 470 16.47 -0.02 -12.37
N GLN A 471 17.44 -0.22 -11.48
CA GLN A 471 17.63 -1.48 -10.75
C GLN A 471 16.50 -1.74 -9.73
N SER A 472 15.68 -0.72 -9.44
CA SER A 472 14.58 -0.81 -8.48
C SER A 472 13.23 -0.86 -9.19
N ARG A 473 12.50 -1.93 -8.90
CA ARG A 473 11.15 -2.22 -9.43
C ARG A 473 10.13 -2.31 -8.29
N HIS A 474 8.86 -2.12 -8.62
CA HIS A 474 7.74 -2.49 -7.75
C HIS A 474 6.47 -2.72 -8.56
N CYS A 475 5.47 -3.34 -7.94
CA CYS A 475 4.14 -3.56 -8.50
C CYS A 475 4.21 -4.42 -9.78
N ASN A 476 4.63 -5.67 -9.68
CA ASN A 476 4.86 -6.53 -10.86
C ASN A 476 3.68 -7.49 -11.14
N ILE A 477 3.52 -7.88 -12.41
CA ILE A 477 2.58 -8.91 -12.87
C ILE A 477 3.14 -9.67 -14.06
N ILE A 478 2.72 -10.92 -14.23
CA ILE A 478 3.04 -11.73 -15.42
C ILE A 478 1.77 -11.92 -16.26
N VAL A 479 1.80 -11.51 -17.52
CA VAL A 479 0.71 -11.73 -18.48
C VAL A 479 1.26 -12.43 -19.72
N GLY A 480 0.88 -13.70 -19.89
CA GLY A 480 1.47 -14.58 -20.90
C GLY A 480 2.98 -14.72 -20.69
N ASP A 481 3.77 -14.40 -21.72
CA ASP A 481 5.23 -14.48 -21.64
C ASP A 481 5.90 -13.19 -21.12
N HIS A 482 5.14 -12.21 -20.66
CA HIS A 482 5.66 -10.90 -20.29
C HIS A 482 5.57 -10.64 -18.79
N ALA A 483 6.71 -10.29 -18.18
CA ALA A 483 6.76 -9.66 -16.87
C ALA A 483 6.66 -8.14 -17.02
N LEU A 484 5.66 -7.52 -16.40
CA LEU A 484 5.46 -6.08 -16.39
C LEU A 484 5.65 -5.53 -14.97
N TYR A 485 6.25 -4.35 -14.84
CA TYR A 485 6.42 -3.66 -13.55
C TYR A 485 6.66 -2.16 -13.73
N LEU A 486 6.46 -1.39 -12.66
CA LEU A 486 6.87 0.01 -12.59
C LEU A 486 8.29 0.15 -12.03
N MET A 487 9.01 1.15 -12.51
CA MET A 487 10.34 1.51 -12.02
C MET A 487 10.24 2.49 -10.83
N ARG A 488 10.90 2.23 -9.71
CA ARG A 488 10.65 2.97 -8.45
C ARG A 488 11.09 4.44 -8.42
N TYR A 489 11.94 4.89 -9.34
CA TYR A 489 12.55 6.24 -9.30
C TYR A 489 12.50 6.97 -10.64
N ALA A 490 11.75 6.43 -11.59
CA ALA A 490 11.49 7.07 -12.87
C ALA A 490 10.11 6.58 -13.37
N PRO A 491 9.33 7.43 -14.06
CA PRO A 491 7.96 7.11 -14.46
C PRO A 491 7.95 6.17 -15.67
N PHE A 492 8.51 4.98 -15.55
CA PHE A 492 8.52 3.98 -16.61
C PHE A 492 7.69 2.75 -16.21
N VAL A 493 6.89 2.27 -17.16
CA VAL A 493 6.50 0.86 -17.18
C VAL A 493 7.53 0.08 -17.97
N VAL A 494 7.96 -1.05 -17.42
CA VAL A 494 8.91 -1.96 -18.06
C VAL A 494 8.20 -3.26 -18.38
N ARG A 495 8.52 -3.83 -19.55
CA ARG A 495 8.09 -5.16 -19.98
C ARG A 495 9.30 -6.00 -20.33
N HIS A 496 9.42 -7.16 -19.72
CA HIS A 496 10.44 -8.16 -20.01
C HIS A 496 9.80 -9.43 -20.55
N ASN A 497 10.27 -9.92 -21.71
CA ASN A 497 9.84 -11.19 -22.25
C ASN A 497 10.62 -12.35 -21.60
N THR A 498 9.91 -13.19 -20.86
CA THR A 498 10.45 -14.29 -20.05
C THR A 498 10.97 -15.49 -20.86
N LYS A 499 10.79 -15.47 -22.19
CA LYS A 499 11.34 -16.49 -23.11
C LYS A 499 12.53 -15.96 -23.91
N THR A 500 12.43 -14.74 -24.44
CA THR A 500 13.43 -14.18 -25.37
C THR A 500 14.46 -13.30 -24.67
N GLY A 501 14.17 -12.79 -23.48
CA GLY A 501 15.02 -11.87 -22.74
C GLY A 501 14.89 -10.41 -23.16
N LYS A 502 14.08 -10.11 -24.19
CA LYS A 502 13.88 -8.72 -24.65
C LYS A 502 13.22 -7.89 -23.54
N THR A 503 13.82 -6.75 -23.21
CA THR A 503 13.29 -5.79 -22.24
C THR A 503 13.02 -4.46 -22.92
N GLU A 504 11.84 -3.89 -22.68
CA GLU A 504 11.40 -2.61 -23.22
C GLU A 504 10.84 -1.75 -22.08
N ALA A 505 11.08 -0.44 -22.12
CA ALA A 505 10.57 0.51 -21.14
C ALA A 505 9.90 1.70 -21.83
N LEU A 506 8.69 2.05 -21.38
CA LEU A 506 7.92 3.18 -21.88
C LEU A 506 7.78 4.25 -20.80
N GLU A 507 8.22 5.47 -21.10
CA GLU A 507 8.00 6.62 -20.22
C GLU A 507 6.51 6.96 -20.18
N LEU A 508 5.98 7.08 -18.97
CA LEU A 508 4.59 7.36 -18.66
C LEU A 508 4.41 8.85 -18.35
N PRO A 509 3.25 9.45 -18.67
CA PRO A 509 2.89 10.76 -18.18
C PRO A 509 2.91 10.80 -16.65
N THR A 510 3.46 11.89 -16.10
CA THR A 510 3.49 12.17 -14.66
C THR A 510 2.22 12.86 -14.18
N GLU A 511 1.45 13.49 -15.08
CA GLU A 511 0.16 14.14 -14.79
C GLU A 511 -0.64 14.43 -16.08
N LEU A 512 -1.91 14.79 -15.91
CA LEU A 512 -2.84 15.20 -16.95
C LEU A 512 -3.39 16.61 -16.68
N ILE A 513 -3.48 17.43 -17.72
CA ILE A 513 -4.34 18.63 -17.72
C ILE A 513 -5.60 18.26 -18.50
N ARG A 514 -6.76 18.44 -17.84
CA ARG A 514 -8.08 18.17 -18.41
C ARG A 514 -8.88 19.46 -18.44
N GLU A 515 -9.20 19.92 -19.65
CA GLU A 515 -10.04 21.10 -19.87
C GLU A 515 -11.30 20.69 -20.60
N LYS A 516 -12.45 21.25 -20.20
CA LYS A 516 -13.73 20.93 -20.82
C LYS A 516 -13.69 21.25 -22.31
N GLY A 517 -13.97 20.26 -23.15
CA GLY A 517 -14.03 20.41 -24.61
C GLY A 517 -12.66 20.41 -25.31
N LYS A 518 -11.57 20.10 -24.61
CA LYS A 518 -10.24 19.91 -25.20
C LYS A 518 -9.75 18.48 -24.95
N ASP A 519 -8.83 18.04 -25.79
CA ASP A 519 -8.11 16.79 -25.57
C ASP A 519 -7.22 16.89 -24.32
N ASP A 520 -7.06 15.75 -23.65
CA ASP A 520 -6.17 15.63 -22.49
C ASP A 520 -4.73 16.01 -22.87
N GLN A 521 -4.13 16.92 -22.12
CA GLN A 521 -2.71 17.21 -22.26
C GLN A 521 -1.92 16.41 -21.24
N TRP A 522 -0.96 15.63 -21.73
CA TRP A 522 -0.14 14.76 -20.88
C TRP A 522 1.14 15.49 -20.50
N LEU A 523 1.38 15.59 -19.20
CA LEU A 523 2.59 16.17 -18.64
C LEU A 523 3.60 15.05 -18.38
N TYR A 524 4.87 15.34 -18.65
CA TYR A 524 5.99 14.43 -18.44
C TYR A 524 7.09 15.17 -17.70
N GLN A 525 7.95 14.41 -17.02
CA GLN A 525 9.16 14.92 -16.38
C GLN A 525 8.89 16.04 -15.35
N THR A 526 7.66 16.12 -14.86
CA THR A 526 7.26 16.99 -13.76
C THR A 526 7.09 16.17 -12.49
N LYS A 527 7.73 16.61 -11.41
CA LYS A 527 7.51 16.02 -10.10
C LYS A 527 6.23 16.61 -9.51
N GLU A 528 5.30 15.73 -9.16
CA GLU A 528 4.01 16.12 -8.60
C GLU A 528 3.88 15.63 -7.16
N MET A 529 2.99 16.27 -6.40
CA MET A 529 2.74 15.93 -5.00
C MET A 529 1.24 15.97 -4.71
N ASN A 530 0.83 15.41 -3.58
CA ASN A 530 -0.52 15.56 -3.04
C ASN A 530 -0.53 16.19 -1.64
N ASP A 531 -1.71 16.60 -1.17
CA ASP A 531 -1.89 17.26 0.13
C ASP A 531 -1.82 16.33 1.35
N GLY A 532 -1.90 15.02 1.14
CA GLY A 532 -1.87 13.98 2.16
C GLY A 532 -3.07 14.04 3.12
N LEU A 533 -4.19 14.60 2.68
CA LEU A 533 -5.39 14.78 3.49
C LEU A 533 -6.43 13.70 3.20
N ASN A 534 -7.13 13.23 4.23
CA ASN A 534 -8.32 12.40 4.06
C ASN A 534 -9.53 13.24 3.59
N SER A 535 -10.71 12.63 3.51
CA SER A 535 -11.97 13.27 3.10
C SER A 535 -12.36 14.47 3.98
N LYS A 536 -11.99 14.43 5.26
CA LYS A 536 -12.29 15.47 6.25
C LYS A 536 -11.24 16.58 6.32
N GLY A 537 -10.27 16.60 5.40
CA GLY A 537 -9.18 17.58 5.41
C GLY A 537 -8.17 17.38 6.53
N GLN A 538 -8.13 16.20 7.16
CA GLN A 538 -7.20 15.88 8.24
C GLN A 538 -5.93 15.23 7.67
N ARG A 539 -4.78 15.47 8.32
CA ARG A 539 -3.49 14.87 7.96
C ARG A 539 -3.03 13.89 9.02
N HIS A 540 -3.34 12.61 8.85
CA HIS A 540 -2.89 11.57 9.79
C HIS A 540 -1.64 10.83 9.35
N ALA A 541 -1.26 10.95 8.07
CA ALA A 541 -0.05 10.34 7.54
C ALA A 541 1.22 11.01 8.07
N GLY A 542 1.95 10.32 8.95
CA GLY A 542 3.24 10.81 9.49
C GLY A 542 4.41 10.72 8.50
N ASP A 543 4.32 9.82 7.52
CA ASP A 543 5.36 9.60 6.52
C ASP A 543 5.23 10.57 5.35
N SER A 544 6.27 11.35 5.07
CA SER A 544 6.24 12.33 3.98
C SER A 544 6.17 11.73 2.59
N ARG A 545 6.52 10.44 2.43
CA ARG A 545 6.48 9.75 1.14
C ARG A 545 5.07 9.51 0.63
N THR A 546 4.07 9.62 1.50
CA THR A 546 2.63 9.59 1.15
C THR A 546 2.18 10.79 0.34
N ARG A 547 3.02 11.83 0.24
CA ARG A 547 2.74 13.02 -0.56
C ARG A 547 3.45 13.03 -1.92
N GLY A 548 4.17 11.97 -2.26
CA GLY A 548 4.86 11.83 -3.54
C GLY A 548 4.01 11.16 -4.62
N ASP A 549 4.60 11.01 -5.81
CA ASP A 549 3.91 10.57 -7.03
C ASP A 549 3.76 9.05 -7.18
N GLY A 550 4.54 8.30 -6.41
CA GLY A 550 4.61 6.84 -6.48
C GLY A 550 5.93 6.34 -7.04
N PHE A 551 6.72 7.21 -7.66
CA PHE A 551 8.09 6.95 -8.14
C PHE A 551 9.14 7.45 -7.13
N GLN A 552 8.80 7.40 -5.84
CA GLN A 552 9.71 7.49 -4.71
C GLN A 552 9.82 6.14 -4.00
N LYS A 553 10.59 6.08 -2.90
CA LYS A 553 10.71 4.86 -2.06
C LYS A 553 9.42 4.53 -1.31
N CYS A 554 8.42 4.02 -2.02
CA CYS A 554 7.10 3.61 -1.55
C CYS A 554 6.60 2.36 -2.29
N PHE A 555 5.49 1.79 -1.83
CA PHE A 555 4.77 0.73 -2.54
C PHE A 555 3.46 1.28 -3.11
N LEU A 556 3.00 0.66 -4.19
CA LEU A 556 1.70 0.92 -4.80
C LEU A 556 0.92 -0.40 -4.84
N GLY A 557 -0.36 -0.32 -5.16
CA GLY A 557 -1.20 -1.49 -5.31
C GLY A 557 -0.67 -2.43 -6.39
N SER A 558 -0.91 -3.73 -6.20
CA SER A 558 -0.71 -4.73 -7.24
C SER A 558 -1.52 -4.36 -8.48
N PRO A 559 -0.93 -4.42 -9.69
CA PRO A 559 -1.66 -4.18 -10.92
C PRO A 559 -2.64 -5.32 -11.21
N THR A 560 -3.71 -5.01 -11.93
CA THR A 560 -4.75 -5.97 -12.33
C THR A 560 -4.73 -6.14 -13.85
N ALA A 561 -4.98 -7.34 -14.38
CA ALA A 561 -5.12 -7.56 -15.80
C ALA A 561 -6.52 -8.10 -16.18
N VAL A 562 -7.14 -7.48 -17.18
CA VAL A 562 -8.43 -7.90 -17.74
C VAL A 562 -8.26 -8.05 -19.25
N ASN A 563 -8.48 -9.26 -19.77
CA ASN A 563 -8.29 -9.57 -21.20
C ASN A 563 -6.91 -9.18 -21.76
N GLY A 564 -5.86 -9.22 -20.93
CA GLY A 564 -4.49 -8.83 -21.30
C GLY A 564 -4.20 -7.32 -21.26
N LYS A 565 -5.17 -6.48 -20.89
CA LYS A 565 -4.95 -5.06 -20.56
C LYS A 565 -4.55 -4.97 -19.09
N VAL A 566 -3.40 -4.36 -18.80
CA VAL A 566 -2.84 -4.24 -17.46
C VAL A 566 -3.04 -2.82 -16.94
N TYR A 567 -3.58 -2.73 -15.73
CA TYR A 567 -3.91 -1.48 -15.05
C TYR A 567 -2.87 -1.20 -13.97
N PHE A 568 -1.99 -0.23 -14.22
CA PHE A 568 -1.04 0.27 -13.23
C PHE A 568 -1.57 1.58 -12.65
N THR A 569 -1.57 1.75 -11.33
CA THR A 569 -1.98 3.01 -10.69
C THR A 569 -0.82 3.66 -9.95
N SER A 570 -0.49 4.91 -10.27
CA SER A 570 0.49 5.72 -9.52
C SER A 570 -0.07 6.15 -8.17
N ALA A 571 0.78 6.67 -7.28
CA ALA A 571 0.32 7.11 -5.98
C ALA A 571 -0.62 8.33 -6.08
N LEU A 572 -0.58 9.10 -7.16
CA LEU A 572 -1.50 10.23 -7.40
C LEU A 572 -2.83 9.80 -8.02
N GLY A 573 -3.07 8.50 -8.14
CA GLY A 573 -4.28 7.96 -8.74
C GLY A 573 -4.34 8.14 -10.26
N LEU A 574 -3.20 8.23 -10.94
CA LEU A 574 -3.17 8.07 -12.40
C LEU A 574 -3.15 6.59 -12.72
N THR A 575 -4.15 6.12 -13.45
CA THR A 575 -4.24 4.72 -13.87
C THR A 575 -3.89 4.58 -15.35
N TYR A 576 -2.80 3.89 -15.63
CA TYR A 576 -2.30 3.59 -16.97
C TYR A 576 -2.86 2.24 -17.43
N VAL A 577 -3.47 2.22 -18.62
CA VAL A 577 -3.96 0.99 -19.25
C VAL A 577 -2.97 0.57 -20.33
N ILE A 578 -2.27 -0.53 -20.08
CA ILE A 578 -1.19 -1.05 -20.93
C ILE A 578 -1.64 -2.33 -21.63
N ASP A 579 -1.52 -2.39 -22.96
CA ASP A 579 -1.67 -3.64 -23.70
C ASP A 579 -0.43 -4.53 -23.51
N ALA A 580 -0.54 -5.58 -22.69
CA ALA A 580 0.56 -6.51 -22.48
C ALA A 580 0.92 -7.32 -23.74
N LYS A 581 -0.02 -7.46 -24.69
CA LYS A 581 0.12 -8.26 -25.91
C LYS A 581 0.62 -7.44 -27.11
N ALA A 582 0.79 -6.13 -26.96
CA ALA A 582 1.31 -5.28 -28.03
C ALA A 582 2.66 -5.83 -28.57
N PRO A 583 2.92 -5.85 -29.88
CA PRO A 583 4.18 -6.36 -30.41
C PRO A 583 5.41 -5.61 -29.86
N VAL A 584 5.25 -4.33 -29.52
CA VAL A 584 6.29 -3.42 -29.02
C VAL A 584 5.70 -2.52 -27.95
N LEU A 585 6.41 -2.31 -26.83
CA LEU A 585 5.96 -1.43 -25.74
C LEU A 585 6.23 0.06 -26.05
N ASN A 586 5.57 0.59 -27.07
CA ASN A 586 5.64 2.01 -27.46
C ASN A 586 4.36 2.78 -27.07
N LYS A 587 4.21 4.04 -27.52
CA LYS A 587 3.02 4.87 -27.26
C LYS A 587 1.68 4.20 -27.58
N LYS A 588 1.61 3.31 -28.58
CA LYS A 588 0.38 2.60 -28.95
C LYS A 588 -0.01 1.53 -27.93
N ALA A 589 0.96 0.98 -27.19
CA ALA A 589 0.70 0.03 -26.11
C ALA A 589 0.08 0.72 -24.88
N LEU A 590 0.29 2.03 -24.69
CA LEU A 590 -0.41 2.84 -23.70
C LEU A 590 -1.78 3.26 -24.24
N ILE A 591 -2.79 2.45 -23.95
CA ILE A 591 -4.18 2.60 -24.41
C ILE A 591 -4.79 3.88 -23.85
N ALA A 592 -4.67 4.09 -22.54
CA ALA A 592 -5.29 5.22 -21.85
C ALA A 592 -4.52 5.62 -20.58
N VAL A 593 -4.73 6.86 -20.15
CA VAL A 593 -4.30 7.38 -18.85
C VAL A 593 -5.52 8.02 -18.19
N ASN A 594 -5.88 7.52 -17.02
CA ASN A 594 -7.08 7.89 -16.29
C ASN A 594 -6.73 8.54 -14.95
N ASP A 595 -7.67 9.23 -14.32
CA ASP A 595 -7.50 9.79 -12.96
C ASP A 595 -8.57 9.29 -12.01
N LEU A 596 -8.20 9.13 -10.73
CA LEU A 596 -9.11 8.80 -9.62
C LEU A 596 -9.59 10.04 -8.85
N GLY A 597 -9.14 11.24 -9.22
CA GLY A 597 -9.56 12.46 -8.55
C GLY A 597 -8.67 13.65 -8.87
N ALA A 598 -8.92 14.76 -8.18
CA ALA A 598 -8.28 16.04 -8.45
C ALA A 598 -6.74 16.01 -8.31
N LYS A 599 -6.06 16.69 -9.25
CA LYS A 599 -4.61 16.94 -9.21
C LYS A 599 -4.22 17.51 -7.84
N GLY A 600 -3.16 16.96 -7.25
CA GLY A 600 -2.64 17.40 -5.96
C GLY A 600 -3.49 17.05 -4.73
N LYS A 601 -4.59 16.32 -4.92
CA LYS A 601 -5.54 15.94 -3.86
C LYS A 601 -5.70 14.43 -3.72
N THR A 602 -5.37 13.67 -4.75
CA THR A 602 -5.55 12.22 -4.77
C THR A 602 -4.30 11.52 -4.24
N TRP A 603 -4.51 10.53 -3.37
CA TRP A 603 -3.47 9.59 -3.01
C TRP A 603 -4.02 8.18 -2.87
N THR A 604 -3.35 7.18 -3.46
CA THR A 604 -3.73 5.78 -3.33
C THR A 604 -2.53 4.85 -3.37
N VAL A 605 -2.63 3.74 -2.66
CA VAL A 605 -1.75 2.57 -2.81
C VAL A 605 -2.57 1.28 -2.86
N GLY A 606 -3.89 1.39 -3.05
CA GLY A 606 -4.79 0.24 -3.17
C GLY A 606 -4.75 -0.39 -4.57
N SER A 607 -5.10 -1.66 -4.64
CA SER A 607 -5.32 -2.36 -5.90
C SER A 607 -6.72 -2.11 -6.46
N LEU A 608 -6.81 -2.11 -7.78
CA LEU A 608 -8.06 -2.03 -8.53
C LEU A 608 -8.71 -3.41 -8.63
N SER A 609 -10.03 -3.45 -8.50
CA SER A 609 -10.82 -4.68 -8.67
C SER A 609 -11.74 -4.57 -9.90
N TYR A 610 -11.96 -5.70 -10.59
CA TYR A 610 -12.87 -5.79 -11.73
C TYR A 610 -13.97 -6.79 -11.43
N ALA A 611 -15.22 -6.35 -11.47
CA ALA A 611 -16.38 -7.20 -11.22
C ALA A 611 -17.62 -6.64 -11.90
N ASN A 612 -18.52 -7.51 -12.37
CA ASN A 612 -19.79 -7.14 -13.01
C ASN A 612 -19.66 -6.12 -14.15
N GLY A 613 -18.63 -6.25 -15.00
CA GLY A 613 -18.35 -5.33 -16.11
C GLY A 613 -17.80 -3.97 -15.68
N LYS A 614 -17.51 -3.79 -14.39
CA LYS A 614 -17.12 -2.50 -13.79
C LYS A 614 -15.76 -2.59 -13.12
N ILE A 615 -15.17 -1.42 -12.96
CA ILE A 615 -13.94 -1.23 -12.20
C ILE A 615 -14.31 -0.57 -10.87
N TYR A 616 -13.80 -1.13 -9.77
CA TYR A 616 -13.87 -0.54 -8.44
C TYR A 616 -12.47 -0.17 -7.98
N HIS A 617 -12.31 1.07 -7.53
CA HIS A 617 -11.04 1.57 -7.03
C HIS A 617 -11.28 2.54 -5.87
N ARG A 618 -10.22 2.90 -5.17
CA ARG A 618 -10.25 3.84 -4.05
C ARG A 618 -9.05 4.77 -4.07
N ASP A 619 -9.24 5.92 -3.45
CA ASP A 619 -8.17 6.75 -2.93
C ASP A 619 -8.31 6.91 -1.41
N LEU A 620 -7.57 7.85 -0.83
CA LEU A 620 -7.63 8.17 0.59
C LEU A 620 -8.98 8.77 1.02
N LYS A 621 -9.79 9.26 0.08
CA LYS A 621 -10.99 10.06 0.32
C LYS A 621 -12.28 9.34 -0.07
N ALA A 622 -12.23 8.41 -1.02
CA ALA A 622 -13.43 7.82 -1.61
C ALA A 622 -13.20 6.45 -2.24
N VAL A 623 -14.31 5.73 -2.43
CA VAL A 623 -14.45 4.59 -3.33
C VAL A 623 -15.14 5.07 -4.61
N ILE A 624 -14.71 4.55 -5.76
CA ILE A 624 -15.16 4.95 -7.08
C ILE A 624 -15.58 3.69 -7.85
N CYS A 625 -16.69 3.79 -8.56
CA CYS A 625 -17.10 2.81 -9.56
C CYS A 625 -17.05 3.41 -10.96
N VAL A 626 -16.36 2.72 -11.86
CA VAL A 626 -16.20 3.06 -13.28
C VAL A 626 -16.96 2.04 -14.11
N GLU A 627 -17.70 2.50 -15.12
CA GLU A 627 -18.50 1.65 -16.02
C GLU A 627 -18.37 2.03 -17.49
#